data_AF-A0A2R7LTT5-F1
#
_entry.id   AF-A0A2R7LTT5-F1
#
_cell.length_a   1.000
_cell.length_b   1.000
_cell.length_c   1.000
_cell.angle_alpha   90.00
_cell.angle_beta   90.00
_cell.angle_gamma   90.00
#
_symmetry.space_group_name_H-M   'P 1'
#
loop_
_entity.id
_entity.type
_entity.pdbx_description
1 polymer ?
#
loop_
_entity_poly.entity_id
_entity_poly.type
_entity_poly.pdbx_seq_one_letter_code
_entity_poly.pdbx_strand_id
1 'polypeptide(L)'
;MGTGGTQEAYARAVASRREQTWLRLAAAALIALILQAFIHIDWVWGWAALYAVALGIEVWISYPVLNNPGITPSRPRVIAMAVSPFITSVIFGALALPLFASQQRFAPTLGGMLLAGALLNVVVVNGTQRSATISAAAPHVIYLMIVPFVGKAANPGSPLANALWFGSLLLVASVAVASRTLAAALKAEADAKQEAELRRIEAEEAVAAKSAFVAMISHELRTPISAILAGAARLHSEVPDAGSKVHAQLISDAGGLMRTLLNDLLDFSRLDAGRMVVEKVPFNLRQTLADTLRLWRPEAARKGLRLRLEGAPSLPRWVTGDAMRLRQVLNNLLSNAVKFTAQGSITVRLSCERNGTAYRLSLAVVDTGPGISATMLTRLFTPFEQLDASIVRQHGGSGLGLAISRQFAQLMGGDLTATSVDGQGAIFTLSLMLEASEPPETSETACSLTGARVLVVDDHVVNRRAIELVLQPFGIEATLAESGEQALALLGTEVFDAVLMDLYMPGMDGRDATRALRSGSSPNRDTPVIAVTASSTPKDWEACRAAGMNGHVAKPVDPIELHAALCDILPEVGRSAAA
;
A
#
# COMPACT_ATOMS: atom_id res chain seq x y z
N MET A 1 28.14 -12.47 -25.02
CA MET A 1 26.85 -11.75 -24.94
C MET A 1 26.30 -11.35 -26.34
N GLY A 2 26.45 -12.17 -27.40
CA GLY A 2 26.14 -11.75 -28.78
C GLY A 2 24.95 -12.45 -29.49
N THR A 3 24.33 -13.46 -28.88
CA THR A 3 23.33 -14.33 -29.54
C THR A 3 21.87 -14.10 -29.11
N GLY A 4 21.64 -13.47 -27.96
CA GLY A 4 20.27 -13.22 -27.44
C GLY A 4 19.52 -12.13 -28.22
N GLY A 5 20.20 -11.00 -28.53
CA GLY A 5 19.56 -9.88 -29.23
C GLY A 5 19.15 -10.18 -30.68
N THR A 6 19.81 -11.14 -31.34
CA THR A 6 19.41 -11.58 -32.68
C THR A 6 18.16 -12.47 -32.62
N GLN A 7 18.04 -13.37 -31.65
CA GLN A 7 16.87 -14.24 -31.49
C GLN A 7 15.58 -13.47 -31.17
N GLU A 8 15.64 -12.51 -30.25
CA GLU A 8 14.50 -11.65 -29.94
C GLU A 8 14.07 -10.78 -31.13
N ALA A 9 15.03 -10.35 -31.97
CA ALA A 9 14.72 -9.64 -33.20
C ALA A 9 14.03 -10.56 -34.22
N TYR A 10 14.47 -11.82 -34.36
CA TYR A 10 13.80 -12.81 -35.20
C TYR A 10 12.37 -13.11 -34.74
N ALA A 11 12.16 -13.33 -33.44
CA ALA A 11 10.84 -13.61 -32.88
C ALA A 11 9.86 -12.43 -33.08
N ARG A 12 10.32 -11.20 -32.85
CA ARG A 12 9.52 -9.98 -33.09
C ARG A 12 9.16 -9.79 -34.56
N ALA A 13 10.10 -9.98 -35.49
CA ALA A 13 9.83 -9.87 -36.92
C ALA A 13 8.81 -10.92 -37.40
N VAL A 14 8.87 -12.14 -36.84
CA VAL A 14 7.94 -13.23 -37.15
C VAL A 14 6.55 -12.99 -36.56
N ALA A 15 6.46 -12.43 -35.35
CA ALA A 15 5.20 -12.05 -34.72
C ALA A 15 4.46 -10.97 -35.53
N SER A 16 5.18 -9.90 -35.91
CA SER A 16 4.65 -8.84 -36.78
C SER A 16 4.08 -9.40 -38.09
N ARG A 17 4.79 -10.34 -38.73
CA ARG A 17 4.34 -11.00 -39.97
C ARG A 17 3.05 -11.79 -39.79
N ARG A 18 2.91 -12.51 -38.66
CA ARG A 18 1.70 -13.28 -38.36
C ARG A 18 0.48 -12.37 -38.19
N GLU A 19 0.62 -11.30 -37.41
CA GLU A 19 -0.47 -10.34 -37.18
C GLU A 19 -0.97 -9.73 -38.50
N GLN A 20 -0.06 -9.46 -39.43
CA GLN A 20 -0.41 -8.85 -40.72
C GLN A 20 -0.83 -9.86 -41.80
N THR A 21 -0.77 -11.18 -41.53
CA THR A 21 -1.12 -12.20 -42.54
C THR A 21 -2.57 -12.11 -42.99
N TRP A 22 -3.50 -11.85 -42.06
CA TRP A 22 -4.92 -11.67 -42.39
C TRP A 22 -5.15 -10.45 -43.28
N LEU A 23 -4.50 -9.32 -42.96
CA LEU A 23 -4.56 -8.09 -43.78
C LEU A 23 -4.02 -8.35 -45.19
N ARG A 24 -2.93 -9.12 -45.34
CA ARG A 24 -2.36 -9.51 -46.64
C ARG A 24 -3.31 -10.39 -47.46
N LEU A 25 -4.02 -11.33 -46.82
CA LEU A 25 -5.03 -12.17 -47.48
C LEU A 25 -6.23 -11.33 -47.94
N ALA A 26 -6.75 -10.46 -47.07
CA ALA A 26 -7.85 -9.57 -47.40
C ALA A 26 -7.49 -8.62 -48.55
N ALA A 27 -6.28 -8.04 -48.52
CA ALA A 27 -5.78 -7.21 -49.61
C ALA A 27 -5.66 -7.98 -50.93
N ALA A 28 -5.15 -9.20 -50.91
CA ALA A 28 -5.04 -10.03 -52.12
C ALA A 28 -6.42 -10.38 -52.72
N ALA A 29 -7.40 -10.72 -51.87
CA ALA A 29 -8.77 -10.97 -52.31
C ALA A 29 -9.43 -9.71 -52.90
N LEU A 30 -9.22 -8.54 -52.28
CA LEU A 30 -9.71 -7.27 -52.79
C LEU A 30 -9.07 -6.90 -54.13
N ILE A 31 -7.76 -7.08 -54.27
CA ILE A 31 -7.04 -6.87 -55.54
C ILE A 31 -7.60 -7.81 -56.61
N ALA A 32 -7.79 -9.09 -56.31
CA ALA A 32 -8.37 -10.05 -57.25
C ALA A 32 -9.78 -9.66 -57.70
N LEU A 33 -10.62 -9.21 -56.75
CA LEU A 33 -11.97 -8.72 -57.04
C LEU A 33 -11.94 -7.51 -57.99
N ILE A 34 -11.09 -6.52 -57.69
CA ILE A 34 -10.95 -5.31 -58.53
C ILE A 34 -10.46 -5.68 -59.93
N LEU A 35 -9.44 -6.53 -60.04
CA LEU A 35 -8.88 -6.92 -61.33
C LEU A 35 -9.86 -7.76 -62.17
N GLN A 36 -10.64 -8.64 -61.54
CA GLN A 36 -11.71 -9.37 -62.23
C GLN A 36 -12.81 -8.42 -62.74
N ALA A 37 -13.24 -7.48 -61.90
CA ALA A 37 -14.34 -6.58 -62.22
C ALA A 37 -13.99 -5.55 -63.32
N PHE A 38 -12.76 -5.02 -63.30
CA PHE A 38 -12.37 -3.90 -64.17
C PHE A 38 -11.45 -4.29 -65.34
N ILE A 39 -10.68 -5.37 -65.23
CA ILE A 39 -9.71 -5.81 -66.26
C ILE A 39 -10.08 -7.17 -66.85
N HIS A 40 -11.05 -7.89 -66.25
CA HIS A 40 -11.52 -9.20 -66.70
C HIS A 40 -10.40 -10.26 -66.78
N ILE A 41 -9.51 -10.27 -65.78
CA ILE A 41 -8.41 -11.24 -65.68
C ILE A 41 -8.86 -12.49 -64.93
N ASP A 42 -9.40 -13.49 -65.64
CA ASP A 42 -10.00 -14.68 -65.03
C ASP A 42 -9.03 -15.52 -64.16
N TRP A 43 -7.73 -15.51 -64.47
CA TRP A 43 -6.72 -16.27 -63.72
C TRP A 43 -6.31 -15.59 -62.40
N VAL A 44 -6.80 -14.37 -62.09
CA VAL A 44 -6.40 -13.62 -60.88
C VAL A 44 -6.77 -14.33 -59.59
N TRP A 45 -7.86 -15.11 -59.58
CA TRP A 45 -8.24 -15.94 -58.44
C TRP A 45 -7.26 -17.10 -58.22
N GLY A 46 -6.68 -17.65 -59.30
CA GLY A 46 -5.59 -18.62 -59.22
C GLY A 46 -4.33 -18.01 -58.60
N TRP A 47 -4.01 -16.76 -58.94
CA TRP A 47 -2.93 -16.01 -58.28
C TRP A 47 -3.20 -15.77 -56.79
N ALA A 48 -4.41 -15.34 -56.44
CA ALA A 48 -4.79 -15.10 -55.05
C ALA A 48 -4.72 -16.39 -54.21
N ALA A 49 -5.16 -17.52 -54.77
CA ALA A 49 -5.03 -18.83 -54.15
C ALA A 49 -3.56 -19.24 -53.96
N LEU A 50 -2.72 -19.06 -54.98
CA LEU A 50 -1.28 -19.34 -54.89
C LEU A 50 -0.59 -18.48 -53.82
N TYR A 51 -0.93 -17.20 -53.75
CA TYR A 51 -0.42 -16.28 -52.73
C TYR A 51 -0.89 -16.67 -51.32
N ALA A 52 -2.15 -17.08 -51.17
CA ALA A 52 -2.69 -17.57 -49.90
C ALA A 52 -2.00 -18.85 -49.42
N VAL A 53 -1.70 -19.79 -50.33
CA VAL A 53 -0.90 -20.99 -50.02
C VAL A 53 0.49 -20.61 -49.54
N ALA A 54 1.16 -19.66 -50.21
CA ALA A 54 2.48 -19.20 -49.82
C ALA A 54 2.48 -18.53 -48.42
N LEU A 55 1.44 -17.76 -48.10
CA LEU A 55 1.23 -17.20 -46.76
C LEU A 55 0.97 -18.29 -45.70
N GLY A 56 0.19 -19.31 -46.05
CA GLY A 56 -0.06 -20.47 -45.18
C GLY A 56 1.23 -21.23 -44.84
N ILE A 57 2.09 -21.43 -45.84
CA ILE A 57 3.42 -22.03 -45.66
C ILE A 57 4.29 -21.15 -44.76
N GLU A 58 4.28 -19.83 -44.96
CA GLU A 58 5.03 -18.88 -44.12
C GLU A 58 4.60 -18.94 -42.64
N VAL A 59 3.29 -19.00 -42.36
CA VAL A 59 2.75 -19.18 -41.00
C VAL A 59 3.13 -20.54 -40.43
N TRP A 60 3.05 -21.61 -41.22
CA TRP A 60 3.41 -22.96 -40.80
C TRP A 60 4.88 -23.09 -40.39
N ILE A 61 5.79 -22.52 -41.18
CA ILE A 61 7.24 -22.48 -40.88
C ILE A 61 7.49 -21.72 -39.56
N SER A 62 6.72 -20.65 -39.33
CA SER A 62 6.88 -19.73 -38.20
C SER A 62 6.23 -20.19 -36.90
N TYR A 63 5.24 -21.09 -36.98
CA TYR A 63 4.41 -21.54 -35.86
C TYR A 63 5.20 -22.04 -34.63
N PRO A 64 6.24 -22.90 -34.78
CA PRO A 64 6.96 -23.45 -33.63
C PRO A 64 7.79 -22.42 -32.87
N VAL A 65 8.27 -21.38 -33.57
CA VAL A 65 9.12 -20.32 -32.99
C VAL A 65 8.29 -19.34 -32.16
N LEU A 66 7.06 -19.07 -32.60
CA LEU A 66 6.13 -18.18 -31.89
C LEU A 66 5.56 -18.83 -30.63
N ASN A 67 5.26 -20.12 -30.68
CA ASN A 67 4.63 -20.82 -29.55
C ASN A 67 5.64 -21.31 -28.50
N ASN A 68 6.94 -21.39 -28.84
CA ASN A 68 8.00 -21.81 -27.92
C ASN A 68 9.24 -20.90 -28.05
N PRO A 69 9.21 -19.68 -27.48
CA PRO A 69 10.30 -18.71 -27.61
C PRO A 69 11.64 -19.15 -26.99
N GLY A 70 11.66 -20.22 -26.17
CA GLY A 70 12.87 -20.79 -25.59
C GLY A 70 13.59 -21.84 -26.46
N ILE A 71 13.01 -22.27 -27.59
CA ILE A 71 13.62 -23.31 -28.45
C ILE A 71 14.44 -22.65 -29.56
N THR A 72 15.72 -22.98 -29.66
CA THR A 72 16.55 -22.50 -30.77
C THR A 72 16.11 -23.14 -32.10
N PRO A 73 15.74 -22.36 -33.12
CA PRO A 73 15.31 -22.92 -34.39
C PRO A 73 16.48 -23.60 -35.10
N SER A 74 16.23 -24.78 -35.66
CA SER A 74 17.21 -25.48 -36.50
C SER A 74 17.67 -24.60 -37.68
N ARG A 75 18.94 -24.74 -38.10
CA ARG A 75 19.51 -24.03 -39.28
C ARG A 75 18.61 -24.06 -40.53
N PRO A 76 18.02 -25.20 -40.97
CA PRO A 76 17.15 -25.21 -42.14
C PRO A 76 15.88 -24.36 -41.94
N ARG A 77 15.33 -24.32 -40.73
CA ARG A 77 14.14 -23.49 -40.44
C ARG A 77 14.48 -22.00 -40.45
N VAL A 78 15.64 -21.60 -39.94
CA VAL A 78 16.12 -20.21 -40.02
C VAL A 78 16.26 -19.76 -41.49
N ILE A 79 16.82 -20.62 -42.34
CA ILE A 79 16.92 -20.35 -43.78
C ILE A 79 15.52 -20.26 -44.41
N ALA A 80 14.63 -21.20 -44.12
CA ALA A 80 13.26 -21.18 -44.64
C ALA A 80 12.50 -19.90 -44.26
N MET A 81 12.66 -19.40 -43.02
CA MET A 81 12.05 -18.14 -42.55
C MET A 81 12.68 -16.90 -43.19
N ALA A 82 13.95 -16.96 -43.62
CA ALA A 82 14.60 -15.87 -44.34
C ALA A 82 14.23 -15.83 -45.84
N VAL A 83 13.88 -16.98 -46.42
CA VAL A 83 13.52 -17.13 -47.84
C VAL A 83 12.02 -17.00 -48.08
N SER A 84 11.16 -17.36 -47.11
CA SER A 84 9.70 -17.26 -47.29
C SER A 84 9.20 -15.86 -47.69
N PRO A 85 9.76 -14.73 -47.18
CA PRO A 85 9.33 -13.41 -47.62
C PRO A 85 9.69 -13.15 -49.09
N PHE A 86 10.83 -13.64 -49.58
CA PHE A 86 11.20 -13.55 -50.98
C PHE A 86 10.17 -14.26 -51.87
N ILE A 87 9.77 -15.49 -51.51
CA ILE A 87 8.78 -16.27 -52.27
C ILE A 87 7.44 -15.54 -52.34
N THR A 88 6.93 -15.07 -51.20
CA THR A 88 5.64 -14.33 -51.19
C THR A 88 5.72 -13.04 -51.99
N SER A 89 6.85 -12.32 -51.94
CA SER A 89 7.10 -11.12 -52.74
C SER A 89 7.20 -11.40 -54.25
N VAL A 90 7.81 -12.53 -54.65
CA VAL A 90 7.87 -12.95 -56.07
C VAL A 90 6.46 -13.21 -56.59
N ILE A 91 5.65 -13.97 -55.85
CA ILE A 91 4.27 -14.31 -56.24
C ILE A 91 3.42 -13.05 -56.32
N PHE A 92 3.50 -12.17 -55.32
CA PHE A 92 2.71 -10.94 -55.30
C PHE A 92 3.09 -10.00 -56.45
N GLY A 93 4.38 -9.73 -56.63
CA GLY A 93 4.88 -8.81 -57.66
C GLY A 93 4.67 -9.32 -59.09
N ALA A 94 4.54 -10.63 -59.31
CA ALA A 94 4.27 -11.20 -60.64
C ALA A 94 2.99 -10.65 -61.28
N LEU A 95 2.01 -10.25 -60.45
CA LEU A 95 0.75 -9.66 -60.91
C LEU A 95 0.95 -8.32 -61.64
N ALA A 96 2.06 -7.62 -61.41
CA ALA A 96 2.34 -6.35 -62.07
C ALA A 96 2.65 -6.52 -63.57
N LEU A 97 3.35 -7.60 -63.96
CA LEU A 97 3.77 -7.83 -65.35
C LEU A 97 2.62 -7.79 -66.37
N PRO A 98 1.51 -8.54 -66.21
CA PRO A 98 0.39 -8.50 -67.15
C PRO A 98 -0.34 -7.15 -67.15
N LEU A 99 -0.36 -6.43 -66.02
CA LEU A 99 -0.94 -5.09 -65.95
C LEU A 99 -0.14 -4.10 -66.80
N PHE A 100 1.18 -4.22 -66.83
CA PHE A 100 2.06 -3.42 -67.68
C PHE A 100 2.11 -3.87 -69.14
N ALA A 101 1.84 -5.16 -69.41
CA ALA A 101 1.73 -5.70 -70.76
C ALA A 101 0.38 -5.36 -71.43
N SER A 102 -0.61 -4.91 -70.65
CA SER A 102 -1.94 -4.56 -71.15
C SER A 102 -1.93 -3.28 -72.00
N GLN A 103 -2.76 -3.27 -73.04
CA GLN A 103 -3.02 -2.09 -73.89
C GLN A 103 -4.04 -1.12 -73.25
N GLN A 104 -4.67 -1.50 -72.14
CA GLN A 104 -5.63 -0.66 -71.45
C GLN A 104 -4.93 0.51 -70.74
N ARG A 105 -5.44 1.73 -70.93
CA ARG A 105 -4.79 2.97 -70.47
C ARG A 105 -4.52 3.02 -68.95
N PHE A 106 -5.34 2.39 -68.14
CA PHE A 106 -5.26 2.45 -66.67
C PHE A 106 -4.51 1.26 -66.03
N ALA A 107 -4.28 0.16 -66.77
CA ALA A 107 -3.66 -1.05 -66.23
C ALA A 107 -2.19 -0.84 -65.77
N PRO A 108 -1.32 -0.14 -66.53
CA PRO A 108 0.04 0.18 -66.07
C PRO A 108 0.06 1.02 -64.77
N THR A 109 -0.90 1.94 -64.61
CA THR A 109 -0.99 2.76 -63.38
C THR A 109 -1.34 1.90 -62.17
N LEU A 110 -2.28 0.96 -62.32
CA LEU A 110 -2.62 -0.01 -61.26
C LEU A 110 -1.44 -0.92 -60.91
N GLY A 111 -0.68 -1.37 -61.91
CA GLY A 111 0.55 -2.14 -61.67
C GLY A 111 1.61 -1.36 -60.88
N GLY A 112 1.78 -0.07 -61.19
CA GLY A 112 2.66 0.83 -60.44
C GLY A 112 2.21 1.03 -58.99
N MET A 113 0.91 1.27 -58.76
CA MET A 113 0.34 1.39 -57.41
C MET A 113 0.50 0.09 -56.60
N LEU A 114 0.33 -1.07 -57.24
CA LEU A 114 0.51 -2.38 -56.60
C LEU A 114 1.95 -2.58 -56.15
N LEU A 115 2.95 -2.30 -57.01
CA LEU A 115 4.36 -2.42 -56.64
C LEU A 115 4.77 -1.42 -55.56
N ALA A 116 4.26 -0.18 -55.62
CA ALA A 116 4.49 0.84 -54.59
C ALA A 116 3.90 0.43 -53.23
N GLY A 117 2.64 -0.02 -53.21
CA GLY A 117 1.99 -0.52 -52.00
C GLY A 117 2.70 -1.75 -51.44
N ALA A 118 3.19 -2.65 -52.30
CA ALA A 118 3.94 -3.82 -51.88
C ALA A 118 5.28 -3.48 -51.21
N LEU A 119 6.04 -2.54 -51.78
CA LEU A 119 7.28 -2.05 -51.17
C LEU A 119 7.03 -1.35 -49.83
N LEU A 120 5.99 -0.53 -49.73
CA LEU A 120 5.61 0.11 -48.46
C LEU A 120 5.26 -0.95 -47.41
N ASN A 121 4.46 -1.96 -47.80
CA ASN A 121 4.13 -3.07 -46.94
C ASN A 121 5.39 -3.82 -46.47
N VAL A 122 6.37 -4.05 -47.33
CA VAL A 122 7.65 -4.68 -46.94
C VAL A 122 8.37 -3.87 -45.84
N VAL A 123 8.39 -2.54 -45.95
CA VAL A 123 9.01 -1.66 -44.93
C VAL A 123 8.25 -1.73 -43.61
N VAL A 124 6.92 -1.73 -43.63
CA VAL A 124 6.08 -1.78 -42.42
C VAL A 124 6.17 -3.15 -41.74
N VAL A 125 6.05 -4.25 -42.51
CA VAL A 125 6.03 -5.62 -42.00
C VAL A 125 7.40 -6.04 -41.45
N ASN A 126 8.48 -5.70 -42.17
CA ASN A 126 9.83 -6.23 -41.90
C ASN A 126 10.81 -5.18 -41.32
N GLY A 127 10.37 -3.95 -41.07
CA GLY A 127 11.22 -2.78 -40.77
C GLY A 127 12.24 -2.96 -39.63
N THR A 128 12.02 -3.90 -38.72
CA THR A 128 12.93 -4.21 -37.61
C THR A 128 14.14 -5.07 -38.02
N GLN A 129 14.09 -5.79 -39.15
CA GLN A 129 15.14 -6.73 -39.57
C GLN A 129 15.65 -6.45 -40.99
N ARG A 130 16.87 -5.93 -41.10
CA ARG A 130 17.51 -5.57 -42.39
C ARG A 130 17.53 -6.72 -43.42
N SER A 131 17.88 -7.94 -43.01
CA SER A 131 17.97 -9.09 -43.93
C SER A 131 16.60 -9.50 -44.49
N ALA A 132 15.55 -9.48 -43.67
CA ALA A 132 14.19 -9.81 -44.11
C ALA A 132 13.61 -8.70 -45.01
N THR A 133 13.86 -7.43 -44.68
CA THR A 133 13.45 -6.30 -45.54
C THR A 133 14.11 -6.37 -46.90
N ILE A 134 15.42 -6.65 -46.98
CA ILE A 134 16.14 -6.78 -48.26
C ILE A 134 15.60 -7.98 -49.06
N SER A 135 15.44 -9.14 -48.42
CA SER A 135 14.90 -10.37 -49.03
C SER A 135 13.50 -10.15 -49.63
N ALA A 136 12.61 -9.46 -48.90
CA ALA A 136 11.24 -9.19 -49.34
C ALA A 136 11.15 -8.02 -50.35
N ALA A 137 12.03 -7.03 -50.29
CA ALA A 137 12.02 -5.88 -51.21
C ALA A 137 12.63 -6.23 -52.57
N ALA A 138 13.65 -7.11 -52.61
CA ALA A 138 14.40 -7.41 -53.82
C ALA A 138 13.53 -7.84 -55.02
N PRO A 139 12.55 -8.76 -54.88
CA PRO A 139 11.66 -9.11 -56.00
C PRO A 139 10.88 -7.92 -56.56
N HIS A 140 10.36 -7.05 -55.70
CA HIS A 140 9.59 -5.87 -56.11
C HIS A 140 10.46 -4.85 -56.84
N VAL A 141 11.71 -4.66 -56.38
CA VAL A 141 12.69 -3.81 -57.08
C VAL A 141 13.04 -4.41 -58.44
N ILE A 142 13.23 -5.73 -58.54
CA ILE A 142 13.47 -6.42 -59.81
C ILE A 142 12.29 -6.21 -60.76
N TYR A 143 11.05 -6.36 -60.29
CA TYR A 143 9.87 -6.08 -61.10
C TYR A 143 9.81 -4.62 -61.58
N LEU A 144 10.12 -3.65 -60.72
CA LEU A 144 10.21 -2.24 -61.12
C LEU A 144 11.28 -1.98 -62.20
N MET A 145 12.36 -2.77 -62.23
CA MET A 145 13.40 -2.67 -63.26
C MET A 145 12.99 -3.35 -64.58
N ILE A 146 12.16 -4.39 -64.52
CA ILE A 146 11.68 -5.15 -65.71
C ILE A 146 10.51 -4.44 -66.39
N VAL A 147 9.61 -3.86 -65.60
CA VAL A 147 8.35 -3.24 -66.05
C VAL A 147 8.53 -2.18 -67.16
N PRO A 148 9.54 -1.29 -67.14
CA PRO A 148 9.76 -0.34 -68.23
C PRO A 148 10.03 -1.00 -69.58
N PHE A 149 10.70 -2.17 -69.59
CA PHE A 149 10.93 -2.94 -70.82
C PHE A 149 9.64 -3.59 -71.32
N VAL A 150 8.86 -4.19 -70.42
CA VAL A 150 7.57 -4.81 -70.74
C VAL A 150 6.58 -3.76 -71.27
N GLY A 151 6.48 -2.62 -70.59
CA GLY A 151 5.64 -1.50 -71.01
C GLY A 151 6.06 -0.91 -72.36
N LYS A 152 7.37 -0.81 -72.63
CA LYS A 152 7.89 -0.36 -73.94
C LYS A 152 7.59 -1.36 -75.05
N ALA A 153 7.71 -2.65 -74.79
CA ALA A 153 7.41 -3.71 -75.77
C ALA A 153 5.92 -3.74 -76.11
N ALA A 154 5.04 -3.58 -75.11
CA ALA A 154 3.60 -3.52 -75.31
C ALA A 154 3.14 -2.20 -75.96
N ASN A 155 3.74 -1.06 -75.60
CA ASN A 155 3.33 0.28 -76.05
C ASN A 155 4.51 1.11 -76.60
N PRO A 156 5.07 0.77 -77.79
CA PRO A 156 6.33 1.34 -78.29
C PRO A 156 6.31 2.85 -78.56
N GLY A 157 5.15 3.41 -78.87
CA GLY A 157 4.96 4.83 -79.20
C GLY A 157 4.59 5.73 -78.02
N SER A 158 4.43 5.19 -76.81
CA SER A 158 3.99 5.99 -75.65
C SER A 158 5.19 6.55 -74.86
N PRO A 159 5.12 7.80 -74.37
CA PRO A 159 6.13 8.34 -73.45
C PRO A 159 6.13 7.66 -72.07
N LEU A 160 5.18 6.74 -71.83
CA LEU A 160 4.96 6.04 -70.57
C LEU A 160 6.19 5.23 -70.14
N ALA A 161 6.89 4.57 -71.07
CA ALA A 161 8.08 3.78 -70.75
C ALA A 161 9.22 4.60 -70.14
N ASN A 162 9.43 5.84 -70.61
CA ASN A 162 10.44 6.74 -70.06
C ASN A 162 10.01 7.26 -68.68
N ALA A 163 8.73 7.60 -68.51
CA ALA A 163 8.19 8.02 -67.21
C ALA A 163 8.28 6.91 -66.14
N LEU A 164 8.15 5.64 -66.53
CA LEU A 164 8.27 4.49 -65.63
C LEU A 164 9.67 4.32 -65.04
N TRP A 165 10.74 4.67 -65.78
CA TRP A 165 12.10 4.66 -65.25
C TRP A 165 12.27 5.67 -64.11
N PHE A 166 11.81 6.91 -64.32
CA PHE A 166 11.87 7.95 -63.30
C PHE A 166 11.01 7.61 -62.08
N GLY A 167 9.78 7.12 -62.30
CA GLY A 167 8.88 6.70 -61.22
C GLY A 167 9.45 5.54 -60.38
N SER A 168 10.05 4.54 -61.04
CA SER A 168 10.67 3.39 -60.37
C SER A 168 11.88 3.82 -59.53
N LEU A 169 12.76 4.66 -60.08
CA LEU A 169 13.93 5.17 -59.36
C LEU A 169 13.52 6.04 -58.16
N LEU A 170 12.53 6.92 -58.34
CA LEU A 170 12.01 7.77 -57.28
C LEU A 170 11.37 6.95 -56.15
N LEU A 171 10.62 5.90 -56.50
CA LEU A 171 9.98 4.99 -55.53
C LEU A 171 11.01 4.18 -54.74
N VAL A 172 12.05 3.66 -55.41
CA VAL A 172 13.16 2.97 -54.73
C VAL A 172 13.88 3.92 -53.77
N ALA A 173 14.16 5.16 -54.20
CA ALA A 173 14.78 6.17 -53.36
C ALA A 173 13.91 6.57 -52.16
N SER A 174 12.61 6.80 -52.35
CA SER A 174 11.70 7.18 -51.27
C SER A 174 11.54 6.08 -50.23
N VAL A 175 11.44 4.82 -50.66
CA VAL A 175 11.38 3.64 -49.78
C VAL A 175 12.70 3.47 -49.00
N ALA A 176 13.84 3.69 -49.63
CA ALA A 176 15.14 3.63 -48.95
C ALA A 176 15.27 4.71 -47.86
N VAL A 177 14.82 5.94 -48.14
CA VAL A 177 14.77 7.03 -47.15
C VAL A 177 13.81 6.68 -46.01
N ALA A 178 12.58 6.27 -46.31
CA ALA A 178 11.57 5.90 -45.31
C ALA A 178 12.03 4.74 -44.42
N SER A 179 12.71 3.74 -44.99
CA SER A 179 13.26 2.62 -44.22
C SER A 179 14.36 3.07 -43.25
N ARG A 180 15.24 3.99 -43.68
CA ARG A 180 16.30 4.53 -42.81
C ARG A 180 15.74 5.41 -41.69
N THR A 181 14.76 6.26 -41.97
CA THR A 181 14.15 7.12 -40.96
C THR A 181 13.36 6.32 -39.93
N LEU A 182 12.57 5.33 -40.36
CA LEU A 182 11.84 4.45 -39.45
C LEU A 182 12.79 3.65 -38.54
N ALA A 183 13.88 3.13 -39.10
CA ALA A 183 14.89 2.40 -38.31
C ALA A 183 15.57 3.29 -37.27
N ALA A 184 15.86 4.55 -37.61
CA ALA A 184 16.42 5.52 -36.67
C ALA A 184 15.43 5.88 -35.55
N ALA A 185 14.15 6.08 -35.89
CA ALA A 185 13.09 6.41 -34.94
C ALA A 185 12.85 5.28 -33.93
N LEU A 186 12.70 4.03 -34.40
CA LEU A 186 12.52 2.86 -33.54
C LEU A 186 13.72 2.63 -32.62
N LYS A 187 14.94 2.90 -33.10
CA LYS A 187 16.14 2.81 -32.27
C LYS A 187 16.14 3.89 -31.18
N ALA A 188 15.85 5.14 -31.55
CA ALA A 188 15.77 6.24 -30.60
C ALA A 188 14.71 5.99 -29.52
N GLU A 189 13.55 5.44 -29.89
CA GLU A 189 12.50 5.06 -28.95
C GLU A 189 12.96 3.95 -27.98
N ALA A 190 13.63 2.91 -28.51
CA ALA A 190 14.15 1.82 -27.69
C ALA A 190 15.24 2.31 -26.71
N ASP A 191 16.18 3.13 -27.18
CA ASP A 191 17.25 3.70 -26.36
C ASP A 191 16.66 4.61 -25.27
N ALA A 192 15.68 5.46 -25.60
CA ALA A 192 15.00 6.33 -24.64
C ALA A 192 14.21 5.54 -23.59
N LYS A 193 13.53 4.47 -23.98
CA LYS A 193 12.80 3.60 -23.05
C LYS A 193 13.75 2.87 -22.09
N GLN A 194 14.89 2.41 -22.60
CA GLN A 194 15.89 1.74 -21.77
C GLN A 194 16.54 2.72 -20.77
N GLU A 195 16.86 3.94 -21.20
CA GLU A 195 17.39 4.97 -20.31
C GLU A 195 16.37 5.37 -19.22
N ALA A 196 15.08 5.50 -19.58
CA ALA A 196 14.02 5.79 -18.62
C ALA A 196 13.87 4.68 -17.57
N GLU A 197 13.95 3.41 -17.97
CA GLU A 197 13.84 2.27 -17.06
C GLU A 197 15.05 2.20 -16.10
N LEU A 198 16.26 2.46 -16.60
CA LEU A 198 17.46 2.51 -15.75
C LEU A 198 17.34 3.60 -14.68
N ARG A 199 16.97 4.82 -15.07
CA ARG A 199 16.77 5.93 -14.10
C ARG A 199 15.68 5.61 -13.09
N ARG A 200 14.63 4.89 -13.49
CA ARG A 200 13.56 4.47 -12.60
C ARG A 200 14.08 3.49 -11.54
N ILE A 201 14.85 2.47 -11.95
CA ILE A 201 15.43 1.49 -11.04
C ILE A 201 16.38 2.18 -10.05
N GLU A 202 17.27 3.07 -10.52
CA GLU A 202 18.18 3.84 -9.66
C GLU A 202 17.42 4.68 -8.62
N ALA A 203 16.31 5.31 -9.01
CA ALA A 203 15.48 6.09 -8.10
C ALA A 203 14.77 5.19 -7.06
N GLU A 204 14.23 4.05 -7.47
CA GLU A 204 13.58 3.09 -6.58
C GLU A 204 14.58 2.51 -5.55
N GLU A 205 15.79 2.17 -5.98
CA GLU A 205 16.87 1.72 -5.09
C GLU A 205 17.30 2.79 -4.09
N ALA A 206 17.45 4.04 -4.53
CA ALA A 206 17.80 5.15 -3.64
C ALA A 206 16.72 5.40 -2.56
N VAL A 207 15.43 5.34 -2.94
CA VAL A 207 14.31 5.46 -1.99
C VAL A 207 14.29 4.29 -1.01
N ALA A 208 14.51 3.06 -1.49
CA ALA A 208 14.54 1.87 -0.66
C ALA A 208 15.68 1.93 0.38
N ALA A 209 16.89 2.32 -0.05
CA ALA A 209 18.05 2.51 0.81
C ALA A 209 17.82 3.60 1.87
N LYS A 210 17.21 4.74 1.48
CA LYS A 210 16.84 5.82 2.41
C LYS A 210 15.94 5.32 3.54
N SER A 211 14.88 4.56 3.25
CA SER A 211 14.01 4.07 4.32
C SER A 211 14.65 2.96 5.15
N ALA A 212 15.46 2.08 4.54
CA ALA A 212 16.18 1.03 5.28
C ALA A 212 17.15 1.64 6.30
N PHE A 213 17.86 2.71 5.91
CA PHE A 213 18.72 3.48 6.80
C PHE A 213 17.93 4.06 7.99
N VAL A 214 16.79 4.70 7.73
CA VAL A 214 15.94 5.27 8.81
C VAL A 214 15.42 4.18 9.75
N ALA A 215 15.02 3.02 9.22
CA ALA A 215 14.57 1.90 10.04
C ALA A 215 15.69 1.34 10.94
N MET A 216 16.89 1.16 10.40
CA MET A 216 18.06 0.71 11.14
C MET A 216 18.43 1.70 12.25
N ILE A 217 18.57 3.00 11.92
CA ILE A 217 18.89 4.03 12.91
C ILE A 217 17.84 4.07 14.03
N SER A 218 16.57 3.86 13.72
CA SER A 218 15.56 3.79 14.76
C SER A 218 15.73 2.62 15.72
N HIS A 219 16.05 1.44 15.21
CA HIS A 219 16.34 0.29 16.07
C HIS A 219 17.56 0.56 16.97
N GLU A 220 18.63 1.10 16.39
CA GLU A 220 19.88 1.42 17.09
C GLU A 220 19.71 2.54 18.12
N LEU A 221 18.82 3.51 17.88
CA LEU A 221 18.53 4.58 18.86
C LEU A 221 17.54 4.13 19.94
N ARG A 222 16.63 3.20 19.66
CA ARG A 222 15.62 2.74 20.62
C ARG A 222 16.25 2.02 21.81
N THR A 223 17.25 1.19 21.56
CA THR A 223 17.94 0.41 22.60
C THR A 223 18.60 1.28 23.68
N PRO A 224 19.49 2.25 23.35
CA PRO A 224 20.09 3.13 24.35
C PRO A 224 19.06 4.03 25.03
N ILE A 225 18.04 4.53 24.31
CA ILE A 225 16.97 5.33 24.92
C ILE A 225 16.20 4.51 25.96
N SER A 226 15.90 3.24 25.67
CA SER A 226 15.19 2.36 26.60
C SER A 226 16.04 2.06 27.84
N ALA A 227 17.35 1.89 27.68
CA ALA A 227 18.28 1.74 28.81
C ALA A 227 18.37 3.00 29.67
N ILE A 228 18.41 4.20 29.06
CA ILE A 228 18.38 5.49 29.77
C ILE A 228 17.09 5.63 30.56
N LEU A 229 15.94 5.30 29.96
CA LEU A 229 14.63 5.35 30.62
C LEU A 229 14.54 4.36 31.80
N ALA A 230 15.03 3.14 31.63
CA ALA A 230 15.07 2.15 32.71
C ALA A 230 15.98 2.61 33.85
N GLY A 231 17.15 3.18 33.53
CA GLY A 231 18.07 3.74 34.52
C GLY A 231 17.47 4.94 35.27
N ALA A 232 16.78 5.83 34.56
CA ALA A 232 16.08 6.96 35.15
C ALA A 232 14.94 6.52 36.09
N ALA A 233 14.16 5.51 35.70
CA ALA A 233 13.11 4.94 36.55
C ALA A 233 13.68 4.35 37.83
N ARG A 234 14.81 3.62 37.75
CA ARG A 234 15.51 3.08 38.92
C ARG A 234 16.06 4.16 39.84
N LEU A 235 16.72 5.18 39.26
CA LEU A 235 17.19 6.35 40.02
C LEU A 235 16.03 7.06 40.74
N HIS A 236 14.87 7.17 40.09
CA HIS A 236 13.69 7.77 40.69
C HIS A 236 13.15 6.96 41.89
N SER A 237 13.20 5.62 41.81
CA SER A 237 12.76 4.73 42.90
C SER A 237 13.79 4.56 44.03
N GLU A 238 15.09 4.55 43.73
CA GLU A 238 16.16 4.20 44.68
C GLU A 238 16.69 5.42 45.46
N VAL A 239 16.58 6.65 44.93
CA VAL A 239 17.20 7.82 45.56
C VAL A 239 16.28 8.49 46.60
N PRO A 240 16.72 8.73 47.85
CA PRO A 240 15.89 9.38 48.88
C PRO A 240 15.71 10.89 48.69
N ASP A 241 16.71 11.56 48.10
CA ASP A 241 16.77 13.02 47.94
C ASP A 241 15.79 13.54 46.87
N ALA A 242 15.03 14.58 47.23
CA ALA A 242 14.08 15.25 46.35
C ALA A 242 14.75 15.92 45.13
N GLY A 243 15.97 16.46 45.29
CA GLY A 243 16.72 17.08 44.20
C GLY A 243 17.10 16.07 43.12
N SER A 244 17.59 14.90 43.51
CA SER A 244 17.99 13.81 42.62
C SER A 244 16.80 13.14 41.92
N LYS A 245 15.63 13.07 42.57
CA LYS A 245 14.38 12.62 41.93
C LYS A 245 13.93 13.54 40.79
N VAL A 246 14.14 14.85 40.93
CA VAL A 246 13.87 15.82 39.85
C VAL A 246 14.80 15.56 38.66
N HIS A 247 16.09 15.27 38.89
CA HIS A 247 17.02 14.92 37.81
C HIS A 247 16.63 13.61 37.11
N ALA A 248 16.25 12.58 37.88
CA ALA A 248 15.75 11.32 37.32
C ALA A 248 14.48 11.53 36.48
N GLN A 249 13.56 12.39 36.94
CA GLN A 249 12.36 12.74 36.18
C GLN A 249 12.71 13.48 34.87
N LEU A 250 13.64 14.44 34.92
CA LEU A 250 14.09 15.17 33.72
C LEU A 250 14.71 14.24 32.67
N ILE A 251 15.50 13.24 33.10
CA ILE A 251 16.07 12.23 32.20
C ILE A 251 14.94 11.37 31.60
N SER A 252 13.96 10.98 32.41
CA SER A 252 12.79 10.23 31.93
C SER A 252 11.99 11.02 30.90
N ASP A 253 11.74 12.31 31.16
CA ASP A 253 11.00 13.19 30.26
C ASP A 253 11.76 13.39 28.93
N ALA A 254 13.09 13.59 29.00
CA ALA A 254 13.94 13.70 27.82
C ALA A 254 13.98 12.41 26.99
N GLY A 255 14.08 11.24 27.66
CA GLY A 255 14.03 9.93 27.00
C GLY A 255 12.68 9.66 26.35
N GLY A 256 11.58 10.06 27.01
CA GLY A 256 10.23 9.96 26.47
C GLY A 256 10.06 10.82 25.21
N LEU A 257 10.55 12.06 25.25
CA LEU A 257 10.54 12.98 24.11
C LEU A 257 11.35 12.42 22.93
N MET A 258 12.57 11.91 23.17
CA MET A 258 13.39 11.28 22.13
C MET A 258 12.69 10.08 21.49
N ARG A 259 12.03 9.23 22.29
CA ARG A 259 11.26 8.09 21.78
C ARG A 259 10.12 8.53 20.87
N THR A 260 9.40 9.59 21.23
CA THR A 260 8.33 10.17 20.39
C THR A 260 8.89 10.71 19.09
N LEU A 261 9.96 11.51 19.11
CA LEU A 261 10.60 12.05 17.90
C LEU A 261 11.07 10.93 16.95
N LEU A 262 11.61 9.85 17.52
CA LEU A 262 12.07 8.71 16.76
C LEU A 262 10.93 7.97 16.07
N ASN A 263 9.81 7.79 16.77
CA ASN A 263 8.61 7.18 16.21
C ASN A 263 7.99 8.07 15.12
N ASP A 264 7.92 9.39 15.33
CA ASP A 264 7.46 10.34 14.31
C ASP A 264 8.33 10.27 13.05
N LEU A 265 9.66 10.22 13.20
CA LEU A 265 10.58 10.12 12.06
C LEU A 265 10.39 8.80 11.29
N LEU A 266 10.18 7.70 12.00
CA LEU A 266 9.87 6.40 11.39
C LEU A 266 8.54 6.43 10.64
N ASP A 267 7.49 6.95 11.26
CA ASP A 267 6.16 7.05 10.67
C ASP A 267 6.24 7.91 9.40
N PHE A 268 6.92 9.06 9.46
CA PHE A 268 7.17 9.92 8.29
C PHE A 268 7.95 9.18 7.19
N SER A 269 9.02 8.44 7.52
CA SER A 269 9.80 7.72 6.52
C SER A 269 9.01 6.59 5.86
N ARG A 270 8.14 5.90 6.60
CA ARG A 270 7.24 4.86 6.05
C ARG A 270 6.16 5.47 5.16
N LEU A 271 5.65 6.64 5.54
CA LEU A 271 4.70 7.42 4.77
C LEU A 271 5.28 7.94 3.45
N ASP A 272 6.47 8.57 3.48
CA ASP A 272 7.21 9.09 2.31
C ASP A 272 7.49 7.97 1.28
N ALA A 273 7.74 6.76 1.77
CA ALA A 273 7.98 5.59 0.93
C ALA A 273 6.70 4.89 0.44
N GLY A 274 5.50 5.37 0.78
CA GLY A 274 4.23 4.73 0.44
C GLY A 274 4.02 3.34 1.06
N ARG A 275 4.77 3.00 2.11
CA ARG A 275 4.78 1.68 2.77
C ARG A 275 3.87 1.58 3.98
N MET A 276 3.13 2.65 4.30
CA MET A 276 2.22 2.62 5.43
C MET A 276 0.88 2.01 5.05
N VAL A 277 0.45 1.03 5.84
CA VAL A 277 -0.85 0.37 5.68
C VAL A 277 -1.76 0.83 6.83
N VAL A 278 -3.00 1.16 6.48
CA VAL A 278 -4.08 1.47 7.42
C VAL A 278 -4.89 0.22 7.63
N GLU A 279 -5.14 -0.15 8.88
CA GLU A 279 -5.97 -1.30 9.20
C GLU A 279 -7.46 -0.98 8.98
N LYS A 280 -8.22 -1.98 8.50
CA LYS A 280 -9.68 -1.87 8.36
C LYS A 280 -10.33 -2.93 9.25
N VAL A 281 -10.49 -2.59 10.52
CA VAL A 281 -11.09 -3.49 11.51
C VAL A 281 -12.33 -2.85 12.16
N PRO A 282 -13.35 -3.64 12.53
CA PRO A 282 -14.46 -3.16 13.36
C PRO A 282 -13.95 -2.62 14.69
N PHE A 283 -14.37 -1.40 15.07
CA PHE A 283 -14.06 -0.84 16.38
C PHE A 283 -15.18 0.06 16.91
N ASN A 284 -15.19 0.23 18.23
CA ASN A 284 -16.14 1.11 18.90
C ASN A 284 -15.64 2.57 18.87
N LEU A 285 -16.25 3.38 17.99
CA LEU A 285 -15.86 4.77 17.78
C LEU A 285 -16.10 5.63 19.02
N ARG A 286 -17.28 5.47 19.65
CA ARG A 286 -17.66 6.24 20.84
C ARG A 286 -16.68 5.98 21.99
N GLN A 287 -16.33 4.71 22.21
CA GLN A 287 -15.39 4.30 23.26
C GLN A 287 -13.99 4.84 22.98
N THR A 288 -13.49 4.67 21.74
CA THR A 288 -12.15 5.15 21.35
C THR A 288 -11.97 6.65 21.59
N LEU A 289 -12.98 7.45 21.24
CA LEU A 289 -12.96 8.90 21.48
C LEU A 289 -13.06 9.23 22.98
N ALA A 290 -13.92 8.53 23.72
CA ALA A 290 -14.09 8.73 25.16
C ALA A 290 -12.79 8.42 25.93
N ASP A 291 -12.14 7.31 25.64
CA ASP A 291 -10.87 6.89 26.26
C ASP A 291 -9.77 7.91 26.00
N THR A 292 -9.68 8.38 24.76
CA THR A 292 -8.69 9.39 24.37
C THR A 292 -8.92 10.68 25.15
N LEU A 293 -10.16 11.17 25.24
CA LEU A 293 -10.48 12.38 25.99
C LEU A 293 -10.28 12.22 27.50
N ARG A 294 -10.53 11.04 28.06
CA ARG A 294 -10.33 10.75 29.49
C ARG A 294 -8.88 10.94 29.89
N LEU A 295 -7.94 10.57 29.02
CA LEU A 295 -6.50 10.74 29.25
C LEU A 295 -6.07 12.22 29.37
N TRP A 296 -6.69 13.11 28.61
CA TRP A 296 -6.33 14.53 28.56
C TRP A 296 -7.05 15.42 29.59
N ARG A 297 -8.14 14.92 30.20
CA ARG A 297 -8.90 15.67 31.23
C ARG A 297 -8.03 16.12 32.42
N PRO A 298 -7.19 15.26 33.05
CA PRO A 298 -6.36 15.68 34.17
C PRO A 298 -5.35 16.74 33.78
N GLU A 299 -4.73 16.61 32.61
CA GLU A 299 -3.70 17.54 32.15
C GLU A 299 -4.27 18.92 31.81
N ALA A 300 -5.42 18.97 31.13
CA ALA A 300 -6.15 20.21 30.91
C ALA A 300 -6.55 20.87 32.24
N ALA A 301 -7.04 20.07 33.21
CA ALA A 301 -7.42 20.57 34.53
C ALA A 301 -6.24 21.13 35.32
N ARG A 302 -5.05 20.50 35.27
CA ARG A 302 -3.83 21.04 35.90
C ARG A 302 -3.44 22.41 35.35
N LYS A 303 -3.65 22.65 34.06
CA LYS A 303 -3.45 23.96 33.42
C LYS A 303 -4.61 24.94 33.64
N GLY A 304 -5.69 24.53 34.31
CA GLY A 304 -6.88 25.36 34.50
C GLY A 304 -7.76 25.51 33.26
N LEU A 305 -7.59 24.66 32.24
CA LEU A 305 -8.35 24.68 31.00
C LEU A 305 -9.64 23.87 31.13
N ARG A 306 -10.73 24.33 30.50
CA ARG A 306 -11.99 23.58 30.41
C ARG A 306 -12.01 22.72 29.15
N LEU A 307 -12.01 21.39 29.29
CA LEU A 307 -12.18 20.46 28.16
C LEU A 307 -13.66 20.08 28.00
N ARG A 308 -14.25 20.45 26.85
CA ARG A 308 -15.66 20.20 26.50
C ARG A 308 -15.80 19.21 25.35
N LEU A 309 -16.90 18.49 25.32
CA LEU A 309 -17.27 17.56 24.26
C LEU A 309 -18.67 17.90 23.76
N GLU A 310 -18.81 18.12 22.45
CA GLU A 310 -20.06 18.46 21.78
C GLU A 310 -20.39 17.43 20.69
N GLY A 311 -21.66 17.08 20.54
CA GLY A 311 -22.16 16.27 19.40
C GLY A 311 -21.93 14.74 19.49
N ALA A 312 -21.41 14.23 20.62
CA ALA A 312 -21.24 12.80 20.88
C ALA A 312 -22.48 11.89 20.61
N PRO A 313 -23.74 12.32 20.88
CA PRO A 313 -24.92 11.48 20.63
C PRO A 313 -25.13 11.10 19.15
N SER A 314 -24.61 11.91 18.22
CA SER A 314 -24.79 11.70 16.77
C SER A 314 -23.86 10.65 16.17
N LEU A 315 -22.89 10.14 16.94
CA LEU A 315 -21.89 9.20 16.43
C LEU A 315 -22.41 7.75 16.36
N PRO A 316 -22.09 6.98 15.32
CA PRO A 316 -22.31 5.53 15.34
C PRO A 316 -21.45 4.86 16.42
N ARG A 317 -21.93 3.73 16.97
CA ARG A 317 -21.19 2.97 17.99
C ARG A 317 -20.06 2.16 17.35
N TRP A 318 -20.35 1.47 16.25
CA TRP A 318 -19.43 0.57 15.55
C TRP A 318 -19.18 1.04 14.11
N VAL A 319 -17.91 1.07 13.73
CA VAL A 319 -17.43 1.45 12.40
C VAL A 319 -16.20 0.61 12.04
N THR A 320 -15.91 0.50 10.75
CA THR A 320 -14.68 -0.11 10.26
C THR A 320 -13.63 0.95 9.97
N GLY A 321 -12.42 0.76 10.47
CA GLY A 321 -11.27 1.63 10.21
C GLY A 321 -10.10 1.33 11.14
N ASP A 322 -9.22 2.32 11.32
CA ASP A 322 -8.01 2.19 12.13
C ASP A 322 -8.13 3.03 13.41
N ALA A 323 -8.52 2.37 14.50
CA ALA A 323 -8.70 3.01 15.80
C ALA A 323 -7.39 3.60 16.36
N MET A 324 -6.26 2.96 16.09
CA MET A 324 -4.95 3.38 16.57
C MET A 324 -4.50 4.66 15.88
N ARG A 325 -4.64 4.75 14.56
CA ARG A 325 -4.30 5.98 13.81
C ARG A 325 -5.26 7.12 14.11
N LEU A 326 -6.55 6.84 14.27
CA LEU A 326 -7.51 7.84 14.74
C LEU A 326 -7.11 8.41 16.11
N ARG A 327 -6.75 7.53 17.07
CA ARG A 327 -6.27 7.93 18.40
C ARG A 327 -4.98 8.74 18.32
N GLN A 328 -4.05 8.37 17.43
CA GLN A 328 -2.80 9.08 17.23
C GLN A 328 -3.03 10.50 16.71
N VAL A 329 -3.88 10.68 15.69
CA VAL A 329 -4.26 12.00 15.18
C VAL A 329 -4.91 12.83 16.29
N LEU A 330 -5.90 12.27 16.98
CA LEU A 330 -6.62 12.97 18.05
C LEU A 330 -5.69 13.38 19.21
N ASN A 331 -4.80 12.50 19.64
CA ASN A 331 -3.81 12.80 20.68
C ASN A 331 -2.87 13.93 20.25
N ASN A 332 -2.42 13.94 19.00
CA ASN A 332 -1.59 15.03 18.49
C ASN A 332 -2.34 16.37 18.49
N LEU A 333 -3.61 16.39 18.06
CA LEU A 333 -4.43 17.60 18.08
C LEU A 333 -4.70 18.10 19.52
N LEU A 334 -5.07 17.21 20.43
CA LEU A 334 -5.33 17.53 21.84
C LEU A 334 -4.06 18.00 22.56
N SER A 335 -2.93 17.33 22.33
CA SER A 335 -1.64 17.75 22.88
C SER A 335 -1.30 19.17 22.44
N ASN A 336 -1.45 19.49 21.16
CA ASN A 336 -1.21 20.84 20.65
C ASN A 336 -2.17 21.86 21.27
N ALA A 337 -3.47 21.54 21.36
CA ALA A 337 -4.46 22.44 21.96
C ALA A 337 -4.13 22.75 23.44
N VAL A 338 -3.80 21.72 24.24
CA VAL A 338 -3.41 21.88 25.65
C VAL A 338 -2.08 22.61 25.79
N LYS A 339 -1.14 22.36 24.89
CA LYS A 339 0.18 22.98 24.87
C LYS A 339 0.10 24.48 24.61
N PHE A 340 -0.62 24.91 23.57
CA PHE A 340 -0.65 26.30 23.12
C PHE A 340 -1.74 27.16 23.79
N THR A 341 -2.75 26.55 24.42
CA THR A 341 -3.74 27.30 25.19
C THR A 341 -3.26 27.51 26.62
N ALA A 342 -3.01 28.77 26.99
CA ALA A 342 -2.61 29.11 28.36
C ALA A 342 -3.82 29.21 29.31
N GLN A 343 -4.92 29.81 28.85
CA GLN A 343 -6.16 30.00 29.60
C GLN A 343 -7.36 29.84 28.67
N GLY A 344 -8.51 29.42 29.21
CA GLY A 344 -9.76 29.31 28.45
C GLY A 344 -10.25 27.85 28.32
N SER A 345 -10.63 27.46 27.11
CA SER A 345 -11.27 26.16 26.88
C SER A 345 -10.83 25.49 25.60
N ILE A 346 -10.85 24.16 25.62
CA ILE A 346 -10.66 23.30 24.47
C ILE A 346 -11.97 22.55 24.27
N THR A 347 -12.56 22.63 23.09
CA THR A 347 -13.83 21.98 22.75
C THR A 347 -13.61 20.99 21.61
N VAL A 348 -13.97 19.73 21.84
CA VAL A 348 -13.99 18.72 20.78
C VAL A 348 -15.42 18.61 20.26
N ARG A 349 -15.63 19.07 19.03
CA ARG A 349 -16.91 18.98 18.32
C ARG A 349 -16.92 17.76 17.43
N LEU A 350 -17.95 16.95 17.56
CA LEU A 350 -18.13 15.72 16.82
C LEU A 350 -19.44 15.83 16.03
N SER A 351 -19.37 15.59 14.73
CA SER A 351 -20.57 15.37 13.92
C SER A 351 -20.35 14.17 13.01
N CYS A 352 -21.41 13.44 12.76
CA CYS A 352 -21.38 12.32 11.85
C CYS A 352 -22.64 12.33 10.98
N GLU A 353 -22.42 12.35 9.67
CA GLU A 353 -23.50 12.33 8.70
C GLU A 353 -23.45 11.00 7.94
N ARG A 354 -24.61 10.38 7.77
CA ARG A 354 -24.70 9.15 6.98
C ARG A 354 -24.66 9.50 5.49
N ASN A 355 -23.74 8.90 4.75
CA ASN A 355 -23.57 9.05 3.31
C ASN A 355 -23.65 7.67 2.64
N GLY A 356 -24.87 7.21 2.38
CA GLY A 356 -25.13 5.86 1.87
C GLY A 356 -24.80 4.76 2.89
N THR A 357 -23.87 3.88 2.53
CA THR A 357 -23.36 2.78 3.39
C THR A 357 -22.20 3.21 4.31
N ALA A 358 -21.67 4.42 4.11
CA ALA A 358 -20.59 4.97 4.91
C ALA A 358 -21.07 6.16 5.76
N TYR A 359 -20.25 6.52 6.73
CA TYR A 359 -20.39 7.65 7.62
C TYR A 359 -19.30 8.67 7.31
N ARG A 360 -19.68 9.93 7.13
CA ARG A 360 -18.74 11.04 7.11
C ARG A 360 -18.59 11.55 8.53
N LEU A 361 -17.47 11.22 9.18
CA LEU A 361 -17.11 11.74 10.49
C LEU A 361 -16.40 13.08 10.31
N SER A 362 -16.84 14.09 11.06
CA SER A 362 -16.13 15.35 11.26
C SER A 362 -15.80 15.51 12.74
N LEU A 363 -14.52 15.59 13.05
CA LEU A 363 -13.99 15.82 14.38
C LEU A 363 -13.23 17.14 14.36
N ALA A 364 -13.70 18.14 15.08
CA ALA A 364 -13.03 19.42 15.21
C ALA A 364 -12.50 19.63 16.63
N VAL A 365 -11.20 19.88 16.78
CA VAL A 365 -10.59 20.34 18.02
C VAL A 365 -10.49 21.86 17.96
N VAL A 366 -11.22 22.53 18.84
CA VAL A 366 -11.34 23.99 18.91
C VAL A 366 -10.64 24.46 20.17
N ASP A 367 -9.63 25.30 20.04
CA ASP A 367 -8.93 25.91 21.16
C ASP A 367 -9.15 27.42 21.19
N THR A 368 -8.99 28.02 22.38
CA THR A 368 -9.03 29.47 22.59
C THR A 368 -7.62 30.04 22.82
N GLY A 369 -6.62 29.43 22.19
CA GLY A 369 -5.22 29.82 22.31
C GLY A 369 -4.87 31.09 21.53
N PRO A 370 -3.58 31.36 21.30
CA PRO A 370 -3.12 32.57 20.63
C PRO A 370 -3.49 32.63 19.14
N GLY A 371 -4.05 31.57 18.56
CA GLY A 371 -4.31 31.50 17.12
C GLY A 371 -3.05 31.33 16.28
N ILE A 372 -3.23 31.31 14.97
CA ILE A 372 -2.19 31.06 13.96
C ILE A 372 -2.34 32.12 12.87
N SER A 373 -1.23 32.79 12.51
CA SER A 373 -1.22 33.81 11.46
C SER A 373 -1.49 33.21 10.07
N ALA A 374 -2.01 34.03 9.14
CA ALA A 374 -2.35 33.58 7.79
C ALA A 374 -1.15 33.05 6.99
N THR A 375 0.04 33.62 7.19
CA THR A 375 1.29 33.17 6.56
C THR A 375 1.76 31.81 7.08
N MET A 376 1.42 31.50 8.34
CA MET A 376 1.80 30.25 8.98
C MET A 376 0.78 29.14 8.68
N LEU A 377 -0.51 29.46 8.59
CA LEU A 377 -1.57 28.51 8.22
C LEU A 377 -1.30 27.80 6.90
N THR A 378 -0.70 28.48 5.91
CA THR A 378 -0.37 27.88 4.61
C THR A 378 0.76 26.86 4.68
N ARG A 379 1.64 26.96 5.68
CA ARG A 379 2.82 26.09 5.87
C ARG A 379 2.66 25.10 7.04
N LEU A 380 1.52 25.12 7.71
CA LEU A 380 1.26 24.38 8.96
C LEU A 380 1.41 22.85 8.83
N PHE A 381 1.11 22.30 7.65
CA PHE A 381 1.21 20.87 7.36
C PHE A 381 2.50 20.49 6.61
N THR A 382 3.42 21.44 6.40
CA THR A 382 4.70 21.18 5.77
C THR A 382 5.64 20.48 6.77
N PRO A 383 6.25 19.34 6.40
CA PRO A 383 7.17 18.62 7.30
C PRO A 383 8.32 19.52 7.78
N PHE A 384 8.70 19.37 9.05
CA PHE A 384 9.81 20.09 9.71
C PHE A 384 9.61 21.59 9.90
N GLU A 385 8.45 22.14 9.55
CA GLU A 385 8.13 23.53 9.87
C GLU A 385 7.64 23.69 11.30
N GLN A 386 8.16 24.72 11.98
CA GLN A 386 7.87 25.02 13.38
C GLN A 386 7.52 26.50 13.55
N LEU A 387 6.56 26.78 14.44
CA LEU A 387 6.21 28.13 14.89
C LEU A 387 7.42 28.78 15.57
N ASP A 388 7.80 29.98 15.15
CA ASP A 388 8.86 30.89 15.63
C ASP A 388 9.84 30.41 16.72
N ALA A 389 11.13 30.74 16.55
CA ALA A 389 12.24 30.36 17.46
C ALA A 389 12.04 30.71 18.95
N SER A 390 11.13 31.64 19.29
CA SER A 390 10.74 31.99 20.66
C SER A 390 9.82 30.95 21.32
N ILE A 391 8.93 30.30 20.56
CA ILE A 391 7.97 29.28 21.02
C ILE A 391 8.67 27.91 21.14
N VAL A 392 9.65 27.63 20.27
CA VAL A 392 10.48 26.41 20.30
C VAL A 392 11.22 26.25 21.62
N ARG A 393 11.75 27.35 22.20
CA ARG A 393 12.50 27.33 23.47
C ARG A 393 11.66 26.95 24.68
N GLN A 394 10.36 27.26 24.69
CA GLN A 394 9.50 26.94 25.82
C GLN A 394 8.85 25.56 25.70
N HIS A 395 8.59 25.08 24.48
CA HIS A 395 7.59 24.03 24.31
C HIS A 395 7.94 22.88 23.35
N GLY A 396 9.06 22.89 22.61
CA GLY A 396 9.65 21.72 21.90
C GLY A 396 8.74 20.88 20.98
N GLY A 397 9.13 20.62 19.73
CA GLY A 397 8.38 19.69 18.84
C GLY A 397 9.21 19.24 17.65
N SER A 398 8.82 18.16 16.98
CA SER A 398 9.46 17.69 15.73
C SER A 398 9.11 18.56 14.52
N GLY A 399 7.95 19.23 14.54
CA GLY A 399 7.35 19.80 13.32
C GLY A 399 6.80 18.72 12.37
N LEU A 400 6.77 17.45 12.79
CA LEU A 400 6.27 16.34 11.98
C LEU A 400 4.83 15.93 12.33
N GLY A 401 4.41 16.15 13.58
CA GLY A 401 3.13 15.61 14.08
C GLY A 401 1.91 15.98 13.24
N LEU A 402 1.74 17.26 12.86
CA LEU A 402 0.60 17.70 12.03
C LEU A 402 0.69 17.20 10.58
N ALA A 403 1.89 17.16 10.00
CA ALA A 403 2.11 16.61 8.66
C ALA A 403 1.75 15.11 8.60
N ILE A 404 2.26 14.32 9.57
CA ILE A 404 1.93 12.90 9.74
C ILE A 404 0.42 12.72 9.96
N SER A 405 -0.19 13.55 10.81
CA SER A 405 -1.63 13.46 11.10
C SER A 405 -2.50 13.70 9.86
N ARG A 406 -2.13 14.67 9.01
CA ARG A 406 -2.83 14.91 7.74
C ARG A 406 -2.65 13.75 6.77
N GLN A 407 -1.47 13.16 6.71
CA GLN A 407 -1.21 12.01 5.84
C GLN A 407 -1.96 10.75 6.31
N PHE A 408 -2.09 10.51 7.61
CA PHE A 408 -2.99 9.47 8.14
C PHE A 408 -4.44 9.72 7.76
N ALA A 409 -4.92 10.96 7.86
CA ALA A 409 -6.28 11.30 7.44
C ALA A 409 -6.51 10.96 5.96
N GLN A 410 -5.54 11.29 5.09
CA GLN A 410 -5.59 10.98 3.66
C GLN A 410 -5.58 9.47 3.38
N LEU A 411 -4.73 8.71 4.07
CA LEU A 411 -4.71 7.24 3.95
C LEU A 411 -6.01 6.59 4.45
N MET A 412 -6.67 7.20 5.44
CA MET A 412 -8.00 6.80 5.92
C MET A 412 -9.15 7.32 5.03
N GLY A 413 -8.86 7.88 3.84
CA GLY A 413 -9.87 8.34 2.89
C GLY A 413 -10.51 9.69 3.23
N GLY A 414 -9.80 10.54 3.98
CA GLY A 414 -10.25 11.82 4.49
C GLY A 414 -9.22 12.96 4.31
N ASP A 415 -9.33 14.01 5.12
CA ASP A 415 -8.31 15.08 5.21
C ASP A 415 -8.31 15.74 6.60
N LEU A 416 -7.22 16.41 6.93
CA LEU A 416 -7.08 17.25 8.12
C LEU A 416 -6.84 18.69 7.72
N THR A 417 -7.72 19.59 8.15
CA THR A 417 -7.66 21.03 7.82
C THR A 417 -7.56 21.86 9.09
N ALA A 418 -7.12 23.11 8.94
CA ALA A 418 -7.03 24.05 10.06
C ALA A 418 -7.56 25.43 9.62
N THR A 419 -8.33 26.06 10.50
CA THR A 419 -8.76 27.45 10.38
C THR A 419 -8.46 28.17 11.68
N SER A 420 -7.86 29.36 11.61
CA SER A 420 -7.52 30.13 12.80
C SER A 420 -7.52 31.62 12.48
N VAL A 421 -7.78 32.42 13.50
CA VAL A 421 -7.59 33.87 13.48
C VAL A 421 -6.62 34.21 14.60
N ASP A 422 -5.63 35.02 14.29
CA ASP A 422 -4.61 35.46 15.26
C ASP A 422 -5.29 36.12 16.48
N GLY A 423 -4.93 35.66 17.67
CA GLY A 423 -5.52 36.05 18.95
C GLY A 423 -6.89 35.42 19.30
N GLN A 424 -7.50 34.60 18.44
CA GLN A 424 -8.84 34.03 18.68
C GLN A 424 -8.88 32.49 18.73
N GLY A 425 -7.70 31.86 18.77
CA GLY A 425 -7.57 30.40 18.82
C GLY A 425 -7.61 29.72 17.45
N ALA A 426 -7.54 28.39 17.44
CA ALA A 426 -7.52 27.59 16.23
C ALA A 426 -8.57 26.48 16.25
N ILE A 427 -8.98 26.06 15.05
CA ILE A 427 -9.89 24.95 14.81
C ILE A 427 -9.19 23.99 13.86
N PHE A 428 -8.93 22.78 14.34
CA PHE A 428 -8.40 21.69 13.54
C PHE A 428 -9.51 20.68 13.26
N THR A 429 -9.83 20.47 11.98
CA THR A 429 -10.95 19.62 11.56
C THR A 429 -10.43 18.39 10.82
N LEU A 430 -10.60 17.22 11.45
CA LEU A 430 -10.37 15.91 10.87
C LEU A 430 -11.67 15.42 10.22
N SER A 431 -11.64 15.16 8.92
CA SER A 431 -12.76 14.59 8.17
C SER A 431 -12.39 13.18 7.72
N LEU A 432 -13.21 12.17 8.03
CA LEU A 432 -12.98 10.77 7.65
C LEU A 432 -14.21 10.13 7.04
N MET A 433 -13.99 9.15 6.16
CA MET A 433 -15.03 8.25 5.65
C MET A 433 -14.90 6.91 6.36
N LEU A 434 -15.90 6.55 7.16
CA LEU A 434 -15.92 5.33 7.96
C LEU A 434 -17.04 4.43 7.48
N GLU A 435 -16.76 3.15 7.26
CA GLU A 435 -17.79 2.19 6.87
C GLU A 435 -18.60 1.78 8.11
N ALA A 436 -19.92 1.58 7.96
CA ALA A 436 -20.74 1.05 9.05
C ALA A 436 -20.30 -0.38 9.37
N SER A 437 -20.17 -0.71 10.65
CA SER A 437 -19.90 -2.08 11.10
C SER A 437 -20.94 -2.50 12.14
N GLU A 438 -21.20 -3.80 12.18
CA GLU A 438 -21.85 -4.44 13.32
C GLU A 438 -20.81 -4.73 14.42
N PRO A 439 -21.23 -4.86 15.69
CA PRO A 439 -20.36 -5.38 16.74
C PRO A 439 -19.75 -6.72 16.31
N PRO A 440 -18.47 -6.99 16.60
CA PRO A 440 -17.93 -8.34 16.45
C PRO A 440 -18.79 -9.31 17.30
N GLU A 441 -19.05 -10.52 16.81
CA GLU A 441 -19.97 -11.51 17.43
C GLU A 441 -19.64 -11.84 18.90
N THR A 442 -18.43 -11.51 19.37
CA THR A 442 -17.97 -11.64 20.76
C THR A 442 -18.18 -10.41 21.65
N SER A 443 -18.75 -9.31 21.12
CA SER A 443 -18.85 -8.03 21.83
C SER A 443 -20.29 -7.59 21.99
N GLU A 444 -21.05 -8.29 22.86
CA GLU A 444 -22.16 -7.76 23.67
C GLU A 444 -22.85 -8.90 24.46
N THR A 445 -22.12 -9.57 25.35
CA THR A 445 -22.72 -10.04 26.62
C THR A 445 -22.15 -9.15 27.71
N ALA A 446 -22.94 -8.16 28.14
CA ALA A 446 -22.60 -7.30 29.26
C ALA A 446 -22.65 -8.14 30.54
N CYS A 447 -21.60 -8.89 30.82
CA CYS A 447 -21.40 -9.52 32.12
C CYS A 447 -21.27 -8.37 33.14
N SER A 448 -22.27 -8.26 34.03
CA SER A 448 -22.26 -7.27 35.11
C SER A 448 -21.51 -7.86 36.29
N LEU A 449 -20.38 -7.25 36.63
CA LEU A 449 -19.52 -7.64 37.75
C LEU A 449 -19.75 -6.75 39.00
N THR A 450 -20.80 -5.94 39.00
CA THR A 450 -21.08 -4.99 40.07
C THR A 450 -21.41 -5.73 41.37
N GLY A 451 -20.65 -5.45 42.43
CA GLY A 451 -20.76 -6.11 43.73
C GLY A 451 -19.89 -7.35 43.89
N ALA A 452 -19.14 -7.78 42.87
CA ALA A 452 -18.21 -8.89 43.00
C ALA A 452 -17.08 -8.55 43.97
N ARG A 453 -16.70 -9.49 44.83
CA ARG A 453 -15.61 -9.37 45.80
C ARG A 453 -14.36 -10.04 45.25
N VAL A 454 -13.34 -9.25 44.93
CA VAL A 454 -12.10 -9.72 44.31
C VAL A 454 -10.91 -9.51 45.25
N LEU A 455 -10.17 -10.58 45.53
CA LEU A 455 -8.91 -10.48 46.27
C LEU A 455 -7.76 -10.19 45.30
N VAL A 456 -7.01 -9.11 45.55
CA VAL A 456 -5.85 -8.70 44.75
C VAL A 456 -4.57 -8.96 45.54
N VAL A 457 -3.70 -9.83 45.02
CA VAL A 457 -2.47 -10.27 45.67
C VAL A 457 -1.27 -9.87 44.82
N ASP A 458 -0.42 -8.99 45.35
CA ASP A 458 0.82 -8.55 44.71
C ASP A 458 1.75 -7.99 45.79
N ASP A 459 3.06 -8.22 45.73
CA ASP A 459 4.01 -7.76 46.75
C ASP A 459 4.26 -6.25 46.69
N HIS A 460 4.06 -5.62 45.52
CA HIS A 460 4.26 -4.20 45.32
C HIS A 460 2.97 -3.38 45.54
N VAL A 461 3.02 -2.43 46.49
CA VAL A 461 1.88 -1.55 46.84
C VAL A 461 1.32 -0.77 45.64
N VAL A 462 2.18 -0.38 44.69
CA VAL A 462 1.78 0.36 43.49
C VAL A 462 0.92 -0.50 42.57
N ASN A 463 1.25 -1.78 42.40
CA ASN A 463 0.51 -2.71 41.56
C ASN A 463 -0.86 -3.03 42.17
N ARG A 464 -0.90 -3.32 43.49
CA ARG A 464 -2.16 -3.53 44.22
C ARG A 464 -3.11 -2.36 44.04
N ARG A 465 -2.60 -1.13 44.22
CA ARG A 465 -3.41 0.09 44.07
C ARG A 465 -3.82 0.35 42.63
N ALA A 466 -2.97 0.04 41.65
CA ALA A 466 -3.29 0.19 40.24
C ALA A 466 -4.45 -0.74 39.83
N ILE A 467 -4.40 -2.02 40.25
CA ILE A 467 -5.45 -2.99 39.99
C ILE A 467 -6.76 -2.58 40.69
N GLU A 468 -6.71 -2.12 41.94
CA GLU A 468 -7.89 -1.60 42.64
C GLU A 468 -8.55 -0.44 41.88
N LEU A 469 -7.76 0.52 41.38
CA LEU A 469 -8.26 1.64 40.57
C LEU A 469 -8.86 1.19 39.23
N VAL A 470 -8.41 0.06 38.69
CA VAL A 470 -8.96 -0.56 37.48
C VAL A 470 -10.30 -1.23 37.78
N LEU A 471 -10.45 -1.84 38.96
CA LEU A 471 -11.66 -2.57 39.37
C LEU A 471 -12.80 -1.64 39.82
N GLN A 472 -12.49 -0.50 40.45
CA GLN A 472 -13.48 0.46 40.97
C GLN A 472 -14.56 0.90 39.97
N PRO A 473 -14.24 1.28 38.71
CA PRO A 473 -15.25 1.68 37.72
C PRO A 473 -16.26 0.59 37.35
N PHE A 474 -15.92 -0.68 37.58
CA PHE A 474 -16.80 -1.84 37.32
C PHE A 474 -17.71 -2.16 38.52
N GLY A 475 -17.56 -1.43 39.64
CA GLY A 475 -18.31 -1.67 40.86
C GLY A 475 -17.87 -2.91 41.63
N ILE A 476 -16.64 -3.37 41.40
CA ILE A 476 -16.03 -4.53 42.06
C ILE A 476 -15.40 -4.09 43.39
N GLU A 477 -15.66 -4.82 44.45
CA GLU A 477 -15.06 -4.61 45.77
C GLU A 477 -13.72 -5.36 45.85
N ALA A 478 -12.62 -4.59 45.85
CA ALA A 478 -11.28 -5.15 45.90
C ALA A 478 -10.73 -5.19 47.34
N THR A 479 -10.29 -6.37 47.78
CA THR A 479 -9.51 -6.54 49.01
C THR A 479 -8.05 -6.79 48.63
N LEU A 480 -7.10 -6.17 49.34
CA LEU A 480 -5.68 -6.20 48.99
C LEU A 480 -4.89 -7.10 49.94
N ALA A 481 -4.00 -7.92 49.39
CA ALA A 481 -3.03 -8.74 50.12
C ALA A 481 -1.62 -8.54 49.56
N GLU A 482 -0.62 -8.42 50.43
CA GLU A 482 0.78 -8.14 50.07
C GLU A 482 1.65 -9.39 49.92
N SER A 483 1.13 -10.58 50.24
CA SER A 483 1.84 -11.85 50.05
C SER A 483 0.89 -13.03 49.88
N GLY A 484 1.42 -14.16 49.40
CA GLY A 484 0.66 -15.42 49.31
C GLY A 484 0.15 -15.92 50.67
N GLU A 485 0.92 -15.74 51.74
CA GLU A 485 0.52 -16.11 53.10
C GLU A 485 -0.64 -15.26 53.60
N GLN A 486 -0.59 -13.94 53.39
CA GLN A 486 -1.70 -13.04 53.75
C GLN A 486 -2.95 -13.36 52.93
N ALA A 487 -2.78 -13.66 51.63
CA ALA A 487 -3.88 -14.08 50.77
C ALA A 487 -4.56 -15.36 51.30
N LEU A 488 -3.79 -16.39 51.66
CA LEU A 488 -4.33 -17.63 52.23
C LEU A 488 -5.03 -17.41 53.58
N ALA A 489 -4.52 -16.50 54.41
CA ALA A 489 -5.18 -16.14 55.68
C ALA A 489 -6.56 -15.51 55.43
N LEU A 490 -6.64 -14.53 54.50
CA LEU A 490 -7.90 -13.89 54.11
C LEU A 490 -8.87 -14.87 53.45
N LEU A 491 -8.38 -15.73 52.56
CA LEU A 491 -9.16 -16.81 51.94
C LEU A 491 -9.65 -17.85 52.95
N GLY A 492 -9.05 -17.92 54.15
CA GLY A 492 -9.53 -18.77 55.24
C GLY A 492 -10.73 -18.18 56.00
N THR A 493 -10.88 -16.85 56.01
CA THR A 493 -11.85 -16.15 56.87
C THR A 493 -12.96 -15.43 56.12
N GLU A 494 -12.71 -15.01 54.89
CA GLU A 494 -13.65 -14.26 54.04
C GLU A 494 -13.99 -15.03 52.78
N VAL A 495 -15.07 -14.70 52.08
CA VAL A 495 -15.44 -15.32 50.79
C VAL A 495 -15.23 -14.32 49.67
N PHE A 496 -14.60 -14.77 48.58
CA PHE A 496 -14.29 -14.00 47.39
C PHE A 496 -14.83 -14.71 46.14
N ASP A 497 -15.24 -13.91 45.16
CA ASP A 497 -15.74 -14.39 43.87
C ASP A 497 -14.59 -14.71 42.91
N ALA A 498 -13.47 -13.96 42.99
CA ALA A 498 -12.24 -14.25 42.25
C ALA A 498 -10.99 -13.76 43.00
N VAL A 499 -9.83 -14.31 42.62
CA VAL A 499 -8.51 -13.89 43.10
C VAL A 499 -7.64 -13.47 41.93
N LEU A 500 -7.08 -12.27 41.98
CA LEU A 500 -6.02 -11.81 41.09
C LEU A 500 -4.67 -12.05 41.80
N MET A 501 -3.87 -12.98 41.29
CA MET A 501 -2.67 -13.48 41.96
C MET A 501 -1.42 -13.16 41.14
N ASP A 502 -0.51 -12.36 41.70
CA ASP A 502 0.82 -12.19 41.12
C ASP A 502 1.60 -13.52 41.15
N LEU A 503 2.30 -13.84 40.07
CA LEU A 503 3.09 -15.07 39.99
C LEU A 503 4.38 -14.98 40.81
N TYR A 504 5.00 -13.81 40.85
CA TYR A 504 6.34 -13.62 41.39
C TYR A 504 6.29 -12.76 42.64
N MET A 505 6.16 -13.41 43.80
CA MET A 505 6.18 -12.77 45.11
C MET A 505 7.32 -13.36 45.98
N PRO A 506 7.99 -12.57 46.82
CA PRO A 506 8.94 -13.07 47.80
C PRO A 506 8.29 -14.03 48.80
N GLY A 507 9.01 -15.10 49.19
CA GLY A 507 8.49 -16.11 50.10
C GLY A 507 7.65 -17.14 49.35
N MET A 508 6.33 -17.06 49.48
CA MET A 508 5.39 -17.92 48.75
C MET A 508 5.01 -17.32 47.40
N ASP A 509 5.38 -18.01 46.31
CA ASP A 509 5.01 -17.60 44.96
C ASP A 509 3.52 -17.83 44.68
N GLY A 510 2.97 -17.18 43.64
CA GLY A 510 1.53 -17.25 43.35
C GLY A 510 1.03 -18.66 42.98
N ARG A 511 1.91 -19.50 42.44
CA ARG A 511 1.57 -20.89 42.07
C ARG A 511 1.56 -21.79 43.30
N ASP A 512 2.49 -21.59 44.22
CA ASP A 512 2.52 -22.24 45.54
C ASP A 512 1.30 -21.84 46.36
N ALA A 513 0.96 -20.54 46.40
CA ALA A 513 -0.25 -20.05 47.05
C ALA A 513 -1.51 -20.68 46.46
N THR A 514 -1.59 -20.79 45.13
CA THR A 514 -2.73 -21.43 44.45
C THR A 514 -2.80 -22.93 44.77
N ARG A 515 -1.67 -23.65 44.73
CA ARG A 515 -1.64 -25.07 45.13
C ARG A 515 -2.10 -25.26 46.57
N ALA A 516 -1.63 -24.42 47.49
CA ALA A 516 -2.04 -24.44 48.89
C ALA A 516 -3.55 -24.21 49.03
N LEU A 517 -4.10 -23.20 48.33
CA LEU A 517 -5.55 -22.93 48.29
C LEU A 517 -6.35 -24.15 47.82
N ARG A 518 -5.95 -24.80 46.73
CA ARG A 518 -6.64 -25.98 46.16
C ARG A 518 -6.54 -27.23 47.05
N SER A 519 -5.45 -27.35 47.81
CA SER A 519 -5.21 -28.47 48.74
C SER A 519 -5.89 -28.30 50.11
N GLY A 520 -6.26 -27.06 50.47
CA GLY A 520 -6.89 -26.74 51.74
C GLY A 520 -8.40 -27.01 51.77
N SER A 521 -8.98 -26.86 52.96
CA SER A 521 -10.43 -26.95 53.22
C SER A 521 -11.08 -25.57 53.40
N SER A 522 -10.51 -24.53 52.76
CA SER A 522 -11.05 -23.16 52.78
C SER A 522 -12.39 -23.08 52.02
N PRO A 523 -13.32 -22.20 52.43
CA PRO A 523 -14.53 -21.93 51.66
C PRO A 523 -14.25 -21.40 50.25
N ASN A 524 -13.06 -20.85 49.99
CA ASN A 524 -12.62 -20.37 48.67
C ASN A 524 -11.79 -21.39 47.90
N ARG A 525 -11.81 -22.67 48.30
CA ARG A 525 -11.02 -23.73 47.66
C ARG A 525 -11.22 -23.75 46.14
N ASP A 526 -12.44 -23.51 45.67
CA ASP A 526 -12.79 -23.53 44.25
C ASP A 526 -12.91 -22.13 43.63
N THR A 527 -12.62 -21.08 44.41
CA THR A 527 -12.67 -19.69 43.91
C THR A 527 -11.68 -19.54 42.74
N PRO A 528 -12.12 -18.98 41.60
CA PRO A 528 -11.26 -18.83 40.44
C PRO A 528 -10.05 -17.93 40.72
N VAL A 529 -8.88 -18.35 40.22
CA VAL A 529 -7.63 -17.59 40.35
C VAL A 529 -7.15 -17.16 38.97
N ILE A 530 -6.95 -15.86 38.77
CA ILE A 530 -6.39 -15.25 37.57
C ILE A 530 -4.94 -14.86 37.85
N ALA A 531 -4.01 -15.40 37.08
CA ALA A 531 -2.60 -15.05 37.16
C ALA A 531 -2.34 -13.64 36.62
N VAL A 532 -1.63 -12.80 37.37
CA VAL A 532 -1.18 -11.49 36.90
C VAL A 532 0.33 -11.58 36.66
N THR A 533 0.78 -11.52 35.41
CA THR A 533 2.18 -11.86 35.04
C THR A 533 2.83 -10.87 34.08
N ALA A 534 4.14 -10.64 34.22
CA ALA A 534 4.95 -9.86 33.27
C ALA A 534 5.39 -10.66 32.01
N SER A 535 5.25 -11.98 32.03
CA SER A 535 5.61 -12.91 30.94
C SER A 535 4.44 -13.84 30.65
N SER A 536 3.89 -13.76 29.43
CA SER A 536 2.79 -14.60 28.93
C SER A 536 3.28 -15.63 27.90
N THR A 537 4.43 -16.26 28.16
CA THR A 537 4.87 -17.36 27.27
C THR A 537 3.93 -18.57 27.42
N PRO A 538 3.70 -19.36 26.35
CA PRO A 538 2.83 -20.54 26.42
C PRO A 538 3.23 -21.53 27.52
N LYS A 539 4.54 -21.65 27.80
CA LYS A 539 5.08 -22.54 28.84
C LYS A 539 4.79 -22.04 30.26
N ASP A 540 4.82 -20.73 30.48
CA ASP A 540 4.48 -20.13 31.78
C ASP A 540 2.99 -20.34 32.09
N TRP A 541 2.13 -20.23 31.07
CA TRP A 541 0.69 -20.48 31.20
C TRP A 541 0.36 -21.94 31.53
N GLU A 542 1.05 -22.90 30.92
CA GLU A 542 0.90 -24.32 31.26
C GLU A 542 1.19 -24.61 32.74
N ALA A 543 2.25 -24.00 33.29
CA ALA A 543 2.60 -24.13 34.70
C ALA A 543 1.56 -23.49 35.64
N CYS A 544 0.95 -22.37 35.23
CA CYS A 544 -0.13 -21.73 35.99
C CYS A 544 -1.40 -22.59 36.03
N ARG A 545 -1.79 -23.14 34.88
CA ARG A 545 -2.94 -24.04 34.78
C ARG A 545 -2.73 -25.33 35.58
N ALA A 546 -1.52 -25.89 35.56
CA ALA A 546 -1.16 -27.06 36.38
C ALA A 546 -1.22 -26.77 37.89
N ALA A 547 -1.02 -25.52 38.32
CA ALA A 547 -1.17 -25.10 39.71
C ALA A 547 -2.65 -24.90 40.13
N GLY A 548 -3.59 -24.92 39.19
CA GLY A 548 -5.03 -24.75 39.45
C GLY A 548 -5.58 -23.34 39.20
N MET A 549 -4.86 -22.51 38.43
CA MET A 549 -5.31 -21.19 37.98
C MET A 549 -6.25 -21.29 36.76
N ASN A 550 -7.16 -20.34 36.65
CA ASN A 550 -8.30 -20.34 35.72
C ASN A 550 -8.14 -19.35 34.55
N GLY A 551 -7.37 -18.28 34.74
CA GLY A 551 -7.08 -17.27 33.71
C GLY A 551 -5.71 -16.63 33.88
N HIS A 552 -5.29 -15.79 32.94
CA HIS A 552 -4.13 -14.91 33.08
C HIS A 552 -4.39 -13.53 32.46
N VAL A 553 -3.71 -12.52 33.01
CA VAL A 553 -3.69 -11.14 32.51
C VAL A 553 -2.25 -10.63 32.56
N ALA A 554 -1.81 -9.93 31.50
CA ALA A 554 -0.46 -9.40 31.43
C ALA A 554 -0.28 -8.11 32.26
N LYS A 555 0.92 -7.90 32.82
CA LYS A 555 1.37 -6.62 33.38
C LYS A 555 2.01 -5.77 32.26
N PRO A 556 1.74 -4.44 32.16
CA PRO A 556 0.82 -3.66 32.99
C PRO A 556 -0.65 -4.02 32.71
N VAL A 557 -1.45 -4.10 33.76
CA VAL A 557 -2.83 -4.59 33.68
C VAL A 557 -3.71 -3.62 32.87
N ASP A 558 -4.20 -4.09 31.72
CA ASP A 558 -5.15 -3.35 30.89
C ASP A 558 -6.58 -3.51 31.45
N PRO A 559 -7.35 -2.41 31.63
CA PRO A 559 -8.71 -2.47 32.15
C PRO A 559 -9.69 -3.32 31.36
N ILE A 560 -9.54 -3.39 30.03
CA ILE A 560 -10.44 -4.14 29.15
C ILE A 560 -10.09 -5.62 29.21
N GLU A 561 -8.81 -5.96 29.18
CA GLU A 561 -8.33 -7.33 29.29
C GLU A 561 -8.69 -7.94 30.66
N LEU A 562 -8.49 -7.19 31.75
CA LEU A 562 -8.86 -7.63 33.10
C LEU A 562 -10.37 -7.82 33.24
N HIS A 563 -11.16 -6.89 32.72
CA HIS A 563 -12.62 -7.01 32.75
C HIS A 563 -13.09 -8.24 31.95
N ALA A 564 -12.56 -8.46 30.75
CA ALA A 564 -12.89 -9.64 29.94
C ALA A 564 -12.52 -10.94 30.67
N ALA A 565 -11.31 -11.03 31.24
CA ALA A 565 -10.88 -12.20 31.98
C ALA A 565 -11.75 -12.49 33.20
N LEU A 566 -12.21 -11.45 33.90
CA LEU A 566 -13.16 -11.60 35.01
C LEU A 566 -14.55 -12.03 34.51
N CYS A 567 -15.04 -11.48 33.41
CA CYS A 567 -16.33 -11.86 32.81
C CYS A 567 -16.37 -13.30 32.30
N ASP A 568 -15.25 -13.82 31.79
CA ASP A 568 -15.14 -15.19 31.30
C ASP A 568 -15.19 -16.22 32.44
N ILE A 569 -14.81 -15.80 33.65
CA ILE A 569 -14.55 -16.69 34.77
C ILE A 569 -15.61 -16.55 35.88
N LEU A 570 -16.18 -15.36 36.05
CA LEU A 570 -17.25 -15.09 36.99
C LEU A 570 -18.61 -15.34 36.32
N PRO A 571 -19.51 -16.16 36.90
CA PRO A 571 -20.88 -16.26 36.43
C PRO A 571 -21.61 -14.91 36.62
N GLU A 572 -22.57 -14.57 35.76
CA GLU A 572 -23.35 -13.33 35.86
C GLU A 572 -23.96 -13.16 37.26
N VAL A 573 -23.37 -12.29 38.08
CA VAL A 573 -23.88 -11.97 39.41
C VAL A 573 -24.99 -10.94 39.24
N GLY A 574 -26.25 -11.39 39.17
CA GLY A 574 -27.40 -10.50 39.34
C GLY A 574 -28.63 -10.77 38.49
N ARG A 575 -29.41 -11.82 38.82
CA ARG A 575 -30.86 -11.87 38.54
C ARG A 575 -31.73 -12.48 39.65
N SER A 576 -31.19 -12.74 40.84
CA SER A 576 -31.96 -13.30 41.96
C SER A 576 -31.80 -12.47 43.24
N ALA A 577 -32.48 -11.33 43.30
CA ALA A 577 -32.85 -10.63 44.54
C ALA A 577 -33.82 -9.47 44.24
N ALA A 578 -34.98 -9.79 43.66
CA ALA A 578 -36.17 -8.94 43.68
C ALA A 578 -37.40 -9.84 43.47
N ALA A 579 -37.84 -10.47 44.57
CA ALA A 579 -39.16 -11.07 44.72
C ALA A 579 -39.72 -10.62 46.07
#